data_AF-G2G651-F1
#
_entry.id   AF-G2G651-F1
#
_cell.length_a   1.000
_cell.length_b   1.000
_cell.length_c   1.000
_cell.angle_alpha   90.00
_cell.angle_beta   90.00
_cell.angle_gamma   90.00
#
_symmetry.space_group_name_H-M   'P 1'
#
loop_
_entity.id
_entity.type
_entity.pdbx_description
1 polymer ?
#
loop_
_entity_poly.entity_id
_entity_poly.type
_entity_poly.pdbx_seq_one_letter_code
_entity_poly.pdbx_strand_id
1 'polypeptide(L)'
;MPRGAVHSIWIAVDDKIPQQVKDVTEGHKKLRARRSADPRWSTLGLRGTEAKTRRAQWRTEVQRLRLAGELLDTVDVLVEYGVREELAARGWDHEWDPAPEEAWEQGRWPGSRDRGLAGYPDRLSARLDGDLVALAVAACWWTSAPAIELLHAWRDRNPGITPPRYELDEEGRRRLGGPLAEYARLSDQITTTGAIWRAGVTRGLAQARTAIPAQQTADGATTSD
;
A
#
# COMPACT_ATOMS: atom_id res chain seq x y z
N MET A 1 -12.39 12.03 -14.91
CA MET A 1 -12.27 10.58 -14.93
C MET A 1 -13.36 10.01 -14.03
N PRO A 2 -14.28 9.17 -14.53
CA PRO A 2 -15.05 8.31 -13.63
C PRO A 2 -14.05 7.54 -12.75
N ARG A 3 -14.35 7.37 -11.46
CA ARG A 3 -13.54 6.45 -10.63
C ARG A 3 -13.66 5.08 -11.28
N GLY A 4 -12.55 4.40 -11.54
CA GLY A 4 -12.55 2.99 -11.94
C GLY A 4 -13.27 2.13 -10.91
N ALA A 5 -13.38 0.82 -11.17
CA ALA A 5 -13.85 -0.11 -10.15
C ALA A 5 -13.05 0.11 -8.85
N VAL A 6 -13.72 0.13 -7.69
CA VAL A 6 -13.04 0.35 -6.41
C VAL A 6 -12.98 -0.97 -5.67
N HIS A 7 -11.78 -1.38 -5.25
CA HIS A 7 -11.55 -2.63 -4.53
C HIS A 7 -11.21 -2.34 -3.07
N SER A 8 -11.99 -2.92 -2.16
CA SER A 8 -11.68 -2.89 -0.73
C SER A 8 -10.65 -3.96 -0.41
N ILE A 9 -9.55 -3.57 0.22
CA ILE A 9 -8.48 -4.48 0.67
C ILE A 9 -8.31 -4.43 2.18
N TRP A 10 -7.86 -5.56 2.73
CA TRP A 10 -7.44 -5.69 4.13
C TRP A 10 -5.94 -5.92 4.18
N ILE A 11 -5.23 -5.02 4.85
CA ILE A 11 -3.78 -5.05 4.95
C ILE A 11 -3.43 -5.43 6.37
N ALA A 12 -2.83 -6.61 6.55
CA ALA A 12 -2.26 -7.01 7.83
C ALA A 12 -1.00 -6.16 8.09
N VAL A 13 -0.91 -5.49 9.24
CA VAL A 13 0.16 -4.52 9.55
C VAL A 13 0.66 -4.67 10.99
N ASP A 14 1.83 -4.10 11.25
CA ASP A 14 2.43 -4.07 12.58
C ASP A 14 1.66 -3.19 13.56
N ASP A 15 1.94 -3.40 14.84
CA ASP A 15 1.38 -2.61 15.91
C ASP A 15 1.66 -1.13 15.65
N LYS A 16 0.70 -0.28 16.04
CA LYS A 16 0.77 1.19 15.90
C LYS A 16 0.67 1.71 14.46
N ILE A 17 0.79 0.89 13.41
CA ILE A 17 0.61 1.35 12.03
C ILE A 17 -0.78 2.00 11.83
N PRO A 18 -1.91 1.43 12.31
CA PRO A 18 -3.21 2.09 12.20
C PRO A 18 -3.25 3.46 12.87
N GLN A 19 -2.64 3.59 14.05
CA GLN A 19 -2.57 4.86 14.78
C GLN A 19 -1.69 5.88 14.05
N GLN A 20 -0.52 5.47 13.54
CA GLN A 20 0.35 6.34 12.74
C GLN A 20 -0.36 6.86 11.49
N VAL A 21 -1.08 5.98 10.77
CA VAL A 21 -1.87 6.37 9.59
C VAL A 21 -2.96 7.38 9.99
N LYS A 22 -3.65 7.15 11.10
CA LYS A 22 -4.64 8.10 11.64
C LYS A 22 -4.01 9.46 11.93
N ASP A 23 -2.88 9.49 12.63
CA ASP A 23 -2.22 10.75 13.04
C ASP A 23 -1.76 11.57 11.83
N VAL A 24 -1.11 10.93 10.83
CA VAL A 24 -0.66 11.66 9.64
C VAL A 24 -1.84 12.12 8.78
N THR A 25 -2.88 11.30 8.61
CA THR A 25 -4.04 11.68 7.80
C THR A 25 -4.81 12.84 8.44
N GLU A 26 -4.89 12.92 9.77
CA GLU A 26 -5.43 14.09 10.47
C GLU A 26 -4.59 15.36 10.23
N GLY A 27 -3.25 15.24 10.22
CA GLY A 27 -2.35 16.34 9.83
C GLY A 27 -2.64 16.84 8.41
N HIS A 28 -2.81 15.93 7.46
CA HIS A 28 -3.13 16.26 6.07
C HIS A 28 -4.56 16.81 5.88
N LYS A 29 -5.53 16.38 6.69
CA LYS A 29 -6.88 17.00 6.73
C LYS A 29 -6.80 18.47 7.16
N LYS A 30 -6.01 18.78 8.20
CA LYS A 30 -5.75 20.16 8.62
C LYS A 30 -5.06 20.96 7.52
N LEU A 31 -4.07 20.37 6.84
CA LEU A 31 -3.41 20.98 5.68
C LEU A 31 -4.41 21.29 4.55
N ARG A 32 -5.30 20.34 4.23
CA ARG A 32 -6.37 20.54 3.25
C ARG A 32 -7.28 21.71 3.63
N ALA A 33 -7.70 21.77 4.90
CA ALA A 33 -8.55 22.85 5.40
C ALA A 33 -7.87 24.21 5.22
N ARG A 34 -6.60 24.34 5.62
CA ARG A 34 -5.79 25.56 5.41
C ARG A 34 -5.69 25.92 3.93
N ARG A 35 -5.36 24.97 3.05
CA ARG A 35 -5.27 25.19 1.61
C ARG A 35 -6.61 25.63 1.02
N SER A 36 -7.72 25.08 1.48
CA SER A 36 -9.07 25.46 1.01
C SER A 36 -9.52 26.85 1.46
N ALA A 37 -8.87 27.44 2.47
CA ALA A 37 -9.17 28.78 2.97
C ALA A 37 -8.51 29.90 2.12
N ASP A 38 -7.62 29.55 1.18
CA ASP A 38 -7.04 30.51 0.25
C ASP A 38 -8.16 31.25 -0.53
N PRO A 39 -8.13 32.59 -0.62
CA PRO A 39 -9.14 33.37 -1.34
C PRO A 39 -9.38 32.91 -2.77
N ARG A 40 -8.38 32.32 -3.44
CA ARG A 40 -8.52 31.75 -4.79
C ARG A 40 -9.47 30.56 -4.85
N TRP A 41 -9.89 29.97 -3.73
CA TRP A 41 -10.90 28.91 -3.68
C TRP A 41 -12.24 29.37 -3.11
N SER A 42 -12.33 30.62 -2.63
CA SER A 42 -13.57 31.16 -2.07
C SER A 42 -14.69 31.19 -3.10
N THR A 43 -15.90 30.82 -2.65
CA THR A 43 -17.14 30.95 -3.44
C THR A 43 -18.05 32.07 -2.94
N LEU A 44 -17.62 32.84 -1.93
CA LEU A 44 -18.42 33.92 -1.37
C LEU A 44 -18.62 35.01 -2.42
N GLY A 45 -19.87 35.44 -2.63
CA GLY A 45 -20.23 36.49 -3.60
C GLY A 45 -20.23 36.05 -5.07
N LEU A 46 -19.88 34.80 -5.39
CA LEU A 46 -19.93 34.28 -6.77
C LEU A 46 -21.35 33.85 -7.16
N ARG A 47 -21.68 34.00 -8.45
CA ARG A 47 -22.94 33.47 -9.02
C ARG A 47 -22.90 31.93 -9.07
N GLY A 48 -24.06 31.29 -9.15
CA GLY A 48 -24.17 29.82 -9.05
C GLY A 48 -23.30 29.03 -10.03
N THR A 49 -23.19 29.49 -11.28
CA THR A 49 -22.31 28.87 -12.30
C THR A 49 -20.84 29.03 -11.97
N GLU A 50 -20.42 30.22 -11.54
CA GLU A 50 -19.04 30.53 -11.15
C GLU A 50 -18.62 29.76 -9.89
N ALA A 51 -19.49 29.69 -8.88
CA ALA A 51 -19.27 28.90 -7.67
C ALA A 51 -19.13 27.40 -7.98
N LYS A 52 -19.94 26.87 -8.91
CA LYS A 52 -19.82 25.48 -9.38
C LYS A 52 -18.47 25.23 -10.07
N THR A 53 -18.05 26.13 -10.95
CA THR A 53 -16.75 26.07 -11.63
C THR A 53 -15.60 26.10 -10.62
N ARG A 54 -15.65 27.01 -9.63
CA ARG A 54 -14.63 27.14 -8.60
C ARG A 54 -14.48 25.88 -7.75
N ARG A 55 -15.60 25.25 -7.36
CA ARG A 55 -15.60 23.96 -6.65
C ARG A 55 -15.02 22.83 -7.50
N ALA A 56 -15.28 22.84 -8.81
CA ALA A 56 -14.70 21.86 -9.73
C ALA A 56 -13.18 22.02 -9.83
N GLN A 57 -12.68 23.25 -9.99
CA GLN A 57 -11.26 23.56 -9.99
C GLN A 57 -10.57 23.12 -8.69
N TRP A 58 -11.18 23.41 -7.54
CA TRP A 58 -10.66 22.95 -6.25
C TRP A 58 -10.58 21.42 -6.15
N ARG A 59 -11.60 20.69 -6.63
CA ARG A 59 -11.55 19.21 -6.67
C ARG A 59 -10.42 18.69 -7.55
N THR A 60 -10.20 19.32 -8.71
CA THR A 60 -9.08 18.97 -9.60
C THR A 60 -7.74 19.22 -8.93
N GLU A 61 -7.57 20.36 -8.24
CA GLU A 61 -6.34 20.66 -7.51
C GLU A 61 -6.10 19.68 -6.35
N VAL A 62 -7.12 19.36 -5.57
CA VAL A 62 -7.02 18.33 -4.53
C VAL A 62 -6.59 16.99 -5.12
N GLN A 63 -7.15 16.58 -6.26
CA GLN A 63 -6.74 15.35 -6.91
C GLN A 63 -5.27 15.41 -7.37
N ARG A 64 -4.83 16.53 -7.96
CA ARG A 64 -3.43 16.75 -8.35
C ARG A 64 -2.49 16.62 -7.15
N LEU A 65 -2.82 17.29 -6.04
CA LEU A 65 -2.04 17.25 -4.79
C LEU A 65 -1.93 15.83 -4.22
N ARG A 66 -3.02 15.05 -4.31
CA ARG A 66 -3.04 13.64 -3.89
C ARG A 66 -2.15 12.76 -4.75
N LEU A 67 -2.24 12.91 -6.08
CA LEU A 67 -1.41 12.17 -7.02
C LEU A 67 0.09 12.51 -6.85
N ALA A 68 0.40 13.76 -6.52
CA ALA A 68 1.76 14.21 -6.25
C ALA A 68 2.29 13.85 -4.85
N GLY A 69 1.50 13.19 -3.99
CA GLY A 69 1.90 12.88 -2.62
C GLY A 69 1.99 14.10 -1.69
N GLU A 70 1.48 15.26 -2.12
CA GLU A 70 1.47 16.51 -1.37
C GLU A 70 0.24 16.65 -0.45
N LEU A 71 -0.75 15.75 -0.60
CA LEU A 71 -1.94 15.71 0.23
C LEU A 71 -2.44 14.27 0.39
N LEU A 72 -2.15 13.66 1.53
CA LEU A 72 -2.52 12.28 1.88
C LEU A 72 -3.55 12.28 3.02
N ASP A 73 -4.70 12.92 2.77
CA ASP A 73 -5.71 13.26 3.78
C ASP A 73 -6.70 12.14 4.13
N THR A 74 -6.56 10.96 3.51
CA THR A 74 -7.32 9.76 3.83
C THR A 74 -6.44 8.52 3.77
N VAL A 75 -6.86 7.44 4.45
CA VAL A 75 -6.20 6.13 4.39
C VAL A 75 -6.09 5.66 2.95
N ASP A 76 -7.21 5.68 2.22
CA ASP A 76 -7.28 5.28 0.80
C ASP A 76 -6.20 5.98 -0.04
N VAL A 77 -6.11 7.31 0.04
CA VAL A 77 -5.15 8.11 -0.75
C VAL A 77 -3.70 7.82 -0.33
N LEU A 78 -3.45 7.68 0.97
CA LEU A 78 -2.11 7.37 1.49
C LEU A 78 -1.63 6.02 0.97
N VAL A 79 -2.47 4.99 1.05
CA VAL A 79 -2.13 3.64 0.58
C VAL A 79 -1.99 3.63 -0.94
N GLU A 80 -2.92 4.24 -1.66
CA GLU A 80 -2.91 4.26 -3.13
C GLU A 80 -1.66 4.97 -3.69
N TYR A 81 -1.26 6.11 -3.10
CA TYR A 81 0.00 6.77 -3.43
C TYR A 81 1.20 5.86 -3.14
N GLY A 82 1.27 5.32 -1.92
CA GLY A 82 2.40 4.50 -1.51
C GLY A 82 2.57 3.22 -2.32
N VAL A 83 1.47 2.59 -2.75
CA VAL A 83 1.51 1.42 -3.65
C VAL A 83 2.07 1.80 -5.02
N ARG A 84 1.62 2.93 -5.62
CA ARG A 84 2.17 3.39 -6.90
C ARG A 84 3.67 3.61 -6.80
N GLU A 85 4.13 4.28 -5.74
CA GLU A 85 5.54 4.48 -5.48
C GLU A 85 6.31 3.17 -5.26
N GLU A 86 5.71 2.18 -4.60
CA GLU A 86 6.33 0.86 -4.42
C GLU A 86 6.47 0.11 -5.75
N LEU A 87 5.43 0.13 -6.60
CA LEU A 87 5.49 -0.48 -7.93
C LEU A 87 6.52 0.24 -8.79
N ALA A 88 6.53 1.57 -8.82
CA ALA A 88 7.50 2.36 -9.57
C ALA A 88 8.94 2.13 -9.08
N ALA A 89 9.16 2.06 -7.77
CA ALA A 89 10.49 1.78 -7.21
C ALA A 89 11.04 0.40 -7.59
N ARG A 90 10.16 -0.55 -7.92
CA ARG A 90 10.51 -1.88 -8.44
C ARG A 90 10.60 -1.92 -9.97
N GLY A 91 10.24 -0.84 -10.65
CA GLY A 91 10.07 -0.79 -12.10
C GLY A 91 8.89 -1.62 -12.58
N TRP A 92 7.86 -1.80 -11.77
CA TRP A 92 6.67 -2.62 -12.04
C TRP A 92 5.45 -1.78 -12.47
N ASP A 93 5.62 -0.47 -12.59
CA ASP A 93 4.62 0.52 -13.00
C ASP A 93 4.46 0.61 -14.52
N HIS A 94 4.49 -0.53 -15.19
CA HIS A 94 4.28 -0.67 -16.63
C HIS A 94 3.14 -1.64 -16.91
N GLU A 95 2.73 -1.76 -18.17
CA GLU A 95 1.70 -2.69 -18.58
C GLU A 95 2.20 -4.14 -18.46
N TRP A 96 1.43 -4.96 -17.74
CA TRP A 96 1.66 -6.40 -17.62
C TRP A 96 0.58 -7.15 -18.39
N ASP A 97 0.88 -8.35 -18.83
CA ASP A 97 -0.16 -9.28 -19.26
C ASP A 97 -1.17 -9.49 -18.11
N PRO A 98 -2.48 -9.62 -18.41
CA PRO A 98 -3.47 -9.87 -17.38
C PRO A 98 -3.11 -11.09 -16.54
N ALA A 99 -3.21 -10.95 -15.21
CA ALA A 99 -2.98 -12.08 -14.31
C ALA A 99 -4.03 -13.17 -14.56
N PRO A 100 -3.65 -14.47 -14.52
CA PRO A 100 -4.62 -15.55 -14.65
C PRO A 100 -5.59 -15.59 -13.47
N GLU A 101 -6.73 -16.26 -13.62
CA GLU A 101 -7.80 -16.33 -12.61
C GLU A 101 -7.30 -16.86 -11.26
N GLU A 102 -6.38 -17.82 -11.27
CA GLU A 102 -5.72 -18.37 -10.08
C GLU A 102 -4.95 -17.33 -9.24
N ALA A 103 -4.49 -16.23 -9.84
CA ALA A 103 -3.89 -15.12 -9.09
C ALA A 103 -4.92 -14.31 -8.27
N TRP A 104 -6.20 -14.46 -8.60
CA TRP A 104 -7.34 -13.79 -7.95
C TRP A 104 -8.10 -14.70 -6.98
N GLU A 105 -7.77 -15.99 -6.95
CA GLU A 105 -8.44 -16.95 -6.09
C GLU A 105 -8.29 -16.59 -4.60
N GLN A 106 -9.37 -16.80 -3.86
CA GLN A 106 -9.38 -16.59 -2.42
C GLN A 106 -8.62 -17.72 -1.74
N GLY A 107 -7.35 -17.48 -1.43
CA GLY A 107 -6.49 -18.49 -0.82
C GLY A 107 -5.11 -17.98 -0.49
N ARG A 108 -4.25 -18.90 -0.07
CA ARG A 108 -2.83 -18.60 0.06
C ARG A 108 -2.20 -18.57 -1.31
N TRP A 109 -1.52 -17.46 -1.61
CA TRP A 109 -0.61 -17.41 -2.73
C TRP A 109 0.41 -18.55 -2.64
N PRO A 110 0.75 -19.24 -3.75
CA PRO A 110 1.76 -20.28 -3.73
C PRO A 110 3.04 -19.82 -3.04
N GLY A 111 3.57 -20.65 -2.12
CA GLY A 111 4.79 -20.33 -1.37
C GLY A 111 4.66 -19.24 -0.29
N SER A 112 3.49 -18.60 -0.13
CA SER A 112 3.28 -17.58 0.90
C SER A 112 3.34 -18.17 2.32
N ARG A 113 4.07 -17.47 3.20
CA ARG A 113 4.23 -17.84 4.60
C ARG A 113 3.75 -16.72 5.51
N ASP A 114 3.23 -17.09 6.67
CA ASP A 114 2.82 -16.13 7.71
C ASP A 114 4.06 -15.57 8.42
N ARG A 115 4.04 -14.30 8.83
CA ARG A 115 5.13 -13.72 9.63
C ARG A 115 5.14 -14.33 11.05
N GLY A 116 5.86 -15.43 11.24
CA GLY A 116 6.01 -16.08 12.56
C GLY A 116 4.69 -16.43 13.26
N LEU A 117 4.78 -16.90 14.50
CA LEU A 117 3.60 -17.21 15.34
C LEU A 117 2.80 -15.97 15.74
N ALA A 118 3.48 -14.82 15.89
CA ALA A 118 2.85 -13.56 16.28
C ALA A 118 2.04 -12.92 15.14
N GLY A 119 2.36 -13.23 13.88
CA GLY A 119 1.69 -12.65 12.73
C GLY A 119 1.81 -11.13 12.68
N TYR A 120 0.84 -10.53 12.00
CA TYR A 120 0.58 -9.09 12.07
C TYR A 120 -0.56 -8.86 13.08
N PRO A 121 -0.34 -8.10 14.15
CA PRO A 121 -1.32 -7.95 15.23
C PRO A 121 -2.55 -7.12 14.81
N ASP A 122 -2.39 -6.23 13.83
CA ASP A 122 -3.41 -5.27 13.42
C ASP A 122 -3.80 -5.40 11.94
N ARG A 123 -4.91 -4.76 11.59
CA ARG A 123 -5.41 -4.66 10.21
C ARG A 123 -5.75 -3.22 9.84
N LEU A 124 -5.45 -2.85 8.61
CA LEU A 124 -5.85 -1.60 7.98
C LEU A 124 -6.79 -1.91 6.80
N SER A 125 -7.90 -1.18 6.69
CA SER A 125 -8.78 -1.24 5.52
C SER A 125 -8.52 -0.03 4.63
N ALA A 126 -8.39 -0.27 3.33
CA ALA A 126 -8.26 0.77 2.32
C ALA A 126 -9.08 0.40 1.08
N ARG A 127 -9.55 1.41 0.37
CA ARG A 127 -10.18 1.27 -0.94
C ARG A 127 -9.21 1.78 -2.00
N LEU A 128 -8.85 0.91 -2.92
CA LEU A 128 -7.94 1.23 -4.01
C LEU A 128 -8.66 1.24 -5.34
N ASP A 129 -8.11 2.02 -6.26
CA ASP A 129 -8.46 1.96 -7.68
C ASP A 129 -8.20 0.56 -8.25
N GLY A 130 -9.17 0.04 -8.99
CA GLY A 130 -9.18 -1.34 -9.48
C GLY A 130 -8.09 -1.61 -10.51
N ASP A 131 -7.73 -0.62 -11.33
CA ASP A 131 -6.64 -0.76 -12.29
C ASP A 131 -5.31 -0.86 -11.55
N LEU A 132 -5.15 -0.11 -10.45
CA LEU A 132 -3.97 -0.25 -9.57
C LEU A 132 -3.93 -1.63 -8.89
N VAL A 133 -5.08 -2.18 -8.49
CA VAL A 133 -5.14 -3.53 -7.91
C VAL A 133 -4.79 -4.59 -8.95
N ALA A 134 -5.36 -4.50 -10.15
CA ALA A 134 -5.04 -5.41 -11.25
C ALA A 134 -3.56 -5.34 -11.63
N LEU A 135 -3.00 -4.14 -11.71
CA LEU A 135 -1.58 -3.93 -11.96
C LEU A 135 -0.70 -4.60 -10.91
N ALA A 136 -0.99 -4.38 -9.61
CA ALA A 136 -0.22 -4.98 -8.54
C ALA A 136 -0.31 -6.51 -8.52
N VAL A 137 -1.49 -7.07 -8.79
CA VAL A 137 -1.71 -8.54 -8.88
C VAL A 137 -0.93 -9.12 -10.06
N ALA A 138 -1.03 -8.53 -11.24
CA ALA A 138 -0.31 -8.96 -12.44
C ALA A 138 1.22 -8.88 -12.25
N ALA A 139 1.72 -7.76 -11.73
CA ALA A 139 3.13 -7.61 -11.42
C ALA A 139 3.62 -8.68 -10.43
N CYS A 140 2.89 -8.94 -9.34
CA CYS A 140 3.24 -9.97 -8.37
C CYS A 140 3.26 -11.37 -9.01
N TRP A 141 2.26 -11.68 -9.84
CA TRP A 141 2.16 -12.97 -10.51
C TRP A 141 3.33 -13.19 -11.46
N TRP A 142 3.51 -12.31 -12.44
CA TRP A 142 4.50 -12.52 -13.50
C TRP A 142 5.94 -12.45 -13.01
N THR A 143 6.23 -11.60 -12.02
CA THR A 143 7.57 -11.57 -11.40
C THR A 143 7.87 -12.80 -10.56
N SER A 144 6.82 -13.46 -10.03
CA SER A 144 6.95 -14.67 -9.22
C SER A 144 6.75 -15.97 -10.01
N ALA A 145 6.27 -15.91 -11.25
CA ALA A 145 5.87 -17.08 -12.04
C ALA A 145 6.97 -18.16 -12.12
N PRO A 146 8.25 -17.83 -12.39
CA PRO A 146 9.31 -18.85 -12.40
C PRO A 146 9.48 -19.56 -11.06
N ALA A 147 9.34 -18.84 -9.94
CA ALA A 147 9.44 -19.43 -8.60
C ALA A 147 8.21 -20.28 -8.26
N ILE A 148 7.02 -19.87 -8.72
CA ILE A 148 5.77 -20.62 -8.56
C ILE A 148 5.86 -21.97 -9.30
N GLU A 149 6.34 -21.98 -10.54
CA GLU A 149 6.56 -23.20 -11.31
C GLU A 149 7.54 -24.15 -10.60
N LEU A 150 8.65 -23.61 -10.09
CA LEU A 150 9.63 -24.40 -9.32
C LEU A 150 9.03 -24.96 -8.02
N LEU A 151 8.13 -24.22 -7.35
CA LEU A 151 7.42 -24.71 -6.17
C LEU A 151 6.42 -25.82 -6.51
N HIS A 152 5.75 -25.74 -7.66
CA HIS A 152 4.88 -26.81 -8.13
C HIS A 152 5.69 -28.08 -8.40
N ALA A 153 6.78 -27.98 -9.16
CA ALA A 153 7.69 -29.10 -9.41
C ALA A 153 8.36 -29.62 -8.13
N TRP A 154 8.63 -28.77 -7.15
CA TRP A 154 9.10 -29.19 -5.83
C TRP A 154 8.06 -30.06 -5.12
N ARG A 155 6.79 -29.67 -5.14
CA ARG A 155 5.71 -30.38 -4.45
C ARG A 155 5.44 -31.75 -5.08
N ASP A 156 5.53 -31.87 -6.39
CA ASP A 156 5.39 -33.15 -7.10
C ASP A 156 6.52 -34.12 -6.75
N ARG A 157 7.75 -33.61 -6.59
CA ARG A 157 8.93 -34.43 -6.21
C ARG A 157 8.96 -34.79 -4.73
N ASN A 158 8.22 -34.09 -3.88
CA ASN A 158 8.26 -34.24 -2.42
C ASN A 158 6.86 -34.52 -1.84
N PRO A 159 6.17 -35.59 -2.28
CA PRO A 159 4.84 -35.90 -1.79
C PRO A 159 4.86 -36.19 -0.27
N GLY A 160 3.89 -35.65 0.46
CA GLY A 160 3.74 -35.85 1.91
C GLY A 160 4.61 -34.96 2.80
N ILE A 161 5.55 -34.17 2.23
CA ILE A 161 6.29 -33.17 3.01
C ILE A 161 5.40 -31.95 3.25
N THR A 162 5.21 -31.59 4.52
CA THR A 162 4.47 -30.37 4.90
C THR A 162 5.43 -29.21 5.09
N PRO A 163 5.40 -28.18 4.21
CA PRO A 163 6.26 -27.02 4.36
C PRO A 163 5.90 -26.19 5.60
N PRO A 164 6.86 -25.43 6.16
CA PRO A 164 6.60 -24.56 7.29
C PRO A 164 5.57 -23.49 6.91
N ARG A 165 4.53 -23.37 7.72
CA ARG A 165 3.50 -22.34 7.56
C ARG A 165 4.03 -20.93 7.76
N TYR A 166 5.03 -20.78 8.62
CA TYR A 166 5.55 -19.51 9.07
C TYR A 166 6.90 -19.20 8.42
N GLU A 167 7.15 -17.93 8.18
CA GLU A 167 8.48 -17.41 7.91
C GLU A 167 9.39 -17.74 9.08
N LEU A 168 10.57 -18.22 8.75
CA LEU A 168 11.58 -18.60 9.72
C LEU A 168 12.60 -17.47 9.83
N ASP A 169 13.04 -17.22 11.05
CA ASP A 169 14.17 -16.34 11.30
C ASP A 169 15.47 -16.94 10.73
N GLU A 170 16.57 -16.19 10.85
CA GLU A 170 17.87 -16.64 10.33
C GLU A 170 18.35 -17.94 10.99
N GLU A 171 18.08 -18.15 12.28
CA GLU A 171 18.44 -19.37 12.98
C GLU A 171 17.60 -20.58 12.52
N GLY A 172 16.28 -20.42 12.44
CA GLY A 172 15.36 -21.43 11.92
C GLY A 172 15.68 -21.80 10.48
N ARG A 173 16.10 -20.83 9.64
CA ARG A 173 16.58 -21.08 8.28
C ARG A 173 17.87 -21.87 8.23
N ARG A 174 18.85 -21.58 9.10
CA ARG A 174 20.10 -22.35 9.17
C ARG A 174 19.90 -23.79 9.62
N ARG A 175 18.86 -24.04 10.42
CA ARG A 175 18.49 -25.38 10.91
C ARG A 175 17.67 -26.18 9.90
N LEU A 176 17.09 -25.53 8.89
CA LEU A 176 16.40 -26.21 7.80
C LEU A 176 17.42 -26.94 6.91
N GLY A 177 17.19 -28.23 6.69
CA GLY A 177 17.96 -29.05 5.76
C GLY A 177 17.08 -29.66 4.66
N GLY A 178 17.74 -30.17 3.63
CA GLY A 178 17.11 -30.98 2.59
C GLY A 178 15.95 -30.26 1.86
N PRO A 179 14.88 -30.98 1.50
CA PRO A 179 13.78 -30.42 0.70
C PRO A 179 13.13 -29.16 1.29
N LEU A 180 13.04 -29.04 2.61
CA LEU A 180 12.40 -27.87 3.24
C LEU A 180 13.25 -26.60 3.12
N ALA A 181 14.58 -26.74 3.07
CA ALA A 181 15.47 -25.61 2.79
C ALA A 181 15.31 -25.11 1.35
N GLU A 182 15.17 -26.04 0.39
CA GLU A 182 14.88 -25.72 -1.01
C GLU A 182 13.52 -24.99 -1.13
N TYR A 183 12.48 -25.51 -0.48
CA TYR A 183 11.16 -24.85 -0.43
C TYR A 183 11.26 -23.42 0.09
N ALA A 184 11.93 -23.21 1.24
CA ALA A 184 12.07 -21.89 1.82
C ALA A 184 12.77 -20.90 0.86
N ARG A 185 13.84 -21.34 0.18
CA ARG A 185 14.55 -20.54 -0.82
C ARG A 185 13.68 -20.19 -2.03
N LEU A 186 12.85 -21.12 -2.50
CA LEU A 186 11.91 -20.87 -3.60
C LEU A 186 10.80 -19.90 -3.18
N SER A 187 10.22 -20.10 -1.99
CA SER A 187 9.25 -19.18 -1.39
C SER A 187 9.78 -17.76 -1.22
N ASP A 188 11.06 -17.58 -0.85
CA ASP A 188 11.68 -16.26 -0.68
C ASP A 188 11.75 -15.44 -1.99
N GLN A 189 11.60 -16.09 -3.15
CA GLN A 189 11.58 -15.42 -4.46
C GLN A 189 10.18 -14.95 -4.87
N ILE A 190 9.14 -15.27 -4.10
CA ILE A 190 7.76 -14.92 -4.41
C ILE A 190 7.38 -13.63 -3.70
N THR A 191 6.97 -12.63 -4.49
CA THR A 191 6.37 -11.40 -3.94
C THR A 191 4.86 -11.52 -3.96
N THR A 192 4.24 -11.34 -2.79
CA THR A 192 2.77 -11.37 -2.67
C THR A 192 2.18 -9.97 -2.73
N THR A 193 0.93 -9.86 -3.17
CA THR A 193 0.19 -8.59 -3.12
C THR A 193 0.11 -8.02 -1.71
N GLY A 194 -0.05 -8.88 -0.69
CA GLY A 194 0.03 -8.49 0.72
C GLY A 194 1.33 -7.79 1.10
N ALA A 195 2.47 -8.23 0.54
CA ALA A 195 3.76 -7.57 0.76
C ALA A 195 3.80 -6.19 0.07
N ILE A 196 3.27 -6.07 -1.14
CA ILE A 196 3.14 -4.78 -1.85
C ILE A 196 2.23 -3.81 -1.09
N TRP A 197 1.09 -4.27 -0.57
CA TRP A 197 0.19 -3.42 0.22
C TRP A 197 0.86 -2.87 1.48
N ARG A 198 1.58 -3.73 2.22
CA ARG A 198 2.34 -3.31 3.41
C ARG A 198 3.46 -2.33 3.06
N ALA A 199 4.25 -2.62 2.04
CA ALA A 199 5.31 -1.72 1.58
C ALA A 199 4.73 -0.37 1.12
N GLY A 200 3.58 -0.38 0.45
CA GLY A 200 2.84 0.81 0.08
C GLY A 200 2.41 1.65 1.29
N VAL A 201 1.87 1.02 2.35
CA VAL A 201 1.58 1.74 3.61
C VAL A 201 2.83 2.41 4.17
N THR A 202 3.96 1.70 4.21
CA THR A 202 5.23 2.25 4.71
C THR A 202 5.71 3.44 3.88
N ARG A 203 5.66 3.37 2.54
CA ARG A 203 6.02 4.50 1.67
C ARG A 203 5.06 5.68 1.81
N GLY A 204 3.76 5.41 1.85
CA GLY A 204 2.73 6.43 2.04
C GLY A 204 2.91 7.16 3.38
N LEU A 205 3.21 6.45 4.46
CA LEU A 205 3.55 7.05 5.75
C LEU A 205 4.82 7.89 5.69
N ALA A 206 5.88 7.40 5.03
CA ALA A 206 7.13 8.14 4.87
C ALA A 206 6.88 9.47 4.13
N GLN A 207 6.17 9.43 2.99
CA GLN A 207 5.81 10.62 2.23
C GLN A 207 4.88 11.55 3.02
N ALA A 208 3.89 11.02 3.73
CA ALA A 208 2.97 11.84 4.51
C ALA A 208 3.71 12.66 5.57
N ARG A 209 4.77 12.10 6.16
CA ARG A 209 5.62 12.79 7.16
C ARG A 209 6.49 13.88 6.54
N THR A 210 7.03 13.67 5.35
CA THR A 210 7.84 14.69 4.65
C THR A 210 6.98 15.85 4.14
N ALA A 211 5.75 15.55 3.72
CA ALA A 211 4.82 16.54 3.16
C ALA A 211 4.13 17.43 4.21
N ILE A 212 4.17 17.08 5.50
CA ILE A 212 3.75 17.98 6.59
C ILE A 212 4.96 18.85 6.94
N PRO A 213 4.94 20.18 6.70
CA PRO A 213 6.05 21.04 7.07
C PRO A 213 6.33 20.97 8.57
N ALA A 214 7.60 21.00 8.96
CA ALA A 214 8.09 20.99 10.35
C ALA A 214 7.62 22.18 11.23
N GLN A 215 6.69 23.02 10.76
CA GLN A 215 6.15 24.18 11.45
C GLN A 215 5.32 23.85 12.71
N GLN A 216 5.34 22.61 13.20
CA GLN A 216 4.73 22.20 14.46
C GLN A 216 5.69 22.24 15.66
N THR A 217 6.96 22.62 15.50
CA THR A 217 7.90 22.77 16.64
C THR A 217 8.07 24.21 17.15
N ALA A 218 7.66 25.23 16.39
CA ALA A 218 7.85 26.64 16.80
C ALA A 218 6.62 27.27 17.50
N ASP A 219 5.41 26.80 17.23
CA ASP A 219 4.17 27.41 17.77
C ASP A 219 3.86 27.01 19.23
N GLY A 220 4.76 26.28 19.90
CA GLY A 220 4.61 25.86 21.30
C GLY A 220 5.57 26.54 22.30
N ALA A 221 6.51 27.37 21.84
CA ALA A 221 7.59 27.91 22.68
C ALA A 221 7.43 29.39 23.09
N THR A 222 6.31 30.04 22.75
CA THR A 222 6.08 31.46 23.10
C THR A 222 4.72 31.67 23.72
N THR A 223 4.57 31.29 25.00
CA THR A 223 3.80 32.06 25.99
C THR A 223 4.04 31.48 27.39
N SER A 224 4.87 32.15 28.19
CA SER A 224 4.68 32.43 29.63
C SER A 224 6.02 32.86 30.22
N ASP A 225 6.25 34.18 30.23
CA ASP A 225 6.95 34.91 31.29
C ASP A 225 6.14 36.19 31.53
#